data_AF-A0A1W9QYG3-F1
#
_entry.id   AF-A0A1W9QYG3-F1
#
_cell.length_a   1.000
_cell.length_b   1.000
_cell.length_c   1.000
_cell.angle_alpha   90.00
_cell.angle_beta   90.00
_cell.angle_gamma   90.00
#
_symmetry.space_group_name_H-M   'P 1'
#
loop_
_entity.id
_entity.type
_entity.pdbx_description
1 polymer ?
#
loop_
_entity_poly.entity_id
_entity_poly.type
_entity_poly.pdbx_seq_one_letter_code
_entity_poly.pdbx_strand_id
1 'polypeptide(L)'
;MIIKIDKRFEKDTNKVNDKKLLNDVADCIEQVQKSENILKIKKIKRLKTSANFYRIRIGDYRIGISINNKTVEFIRFLHRKDIYKYFP
;
A
#
# COMPACT_ATOMS: atom_id res chain seq x y z
N MET A 1 12.45 -6.87 -1.30
CA MET A 1 12.16 -6.30 0.03
C MET A 1 11.45 -7.32 0.92
N ILE A 2 11.54 -7.19 2.25
CA ILE A 2 10.74 -8.00 3.18
C ILE A 2 9.34 -7.38 3.24
N ILE A 3 8.29 -8.18 3.01
CA ILE A 3 6.90 -7.72 3.03
C ILE A 3 6.26 -8.11 4.36
N LYS A 4 5.55 -7.17 4.98
CA LYS A 4 4.65 -7.41 6.11
C LYS A 4 3.25 -6.91 5.76
N ILE A 5 2.24 -7.62 6.22
CA ILE A 5 0.83 -7.26 6.03
C ILE A 5 0.23 -7.00 7.42
N ASP A 6 -0.30 -5.81 7.64
CA ASP A 6 -1.05 -5.48 8.84
C ASP A 6 -2.45 -6.09 8.78
N LYS A 7 -3.00 -6.47 9.94
CA LYS A 7 -4.36 -7.04 10.05
C LYS A 7 -5.44 -6.10 9.49
N ARG A 8 -5.23 -4.78 9.53
CA ARG A 8 -6.15 -3.79 8.97
C ARG A 8 -6.13 -3.82 7.44
N PHE A 9 -4.96 -4.00 6.83
CA PHE A 9 -4.84 -4.15 5.38
C PHE A 9 -5.61 -5.37 4.90
N GLU A 10 -5.42 -6.51 5.57
CA GLU A 10 -6.14 -7.75 5.27
C GLU A 10 -7.67 -7.56 5.39
N LYS A 11 -8.14 -6.94 6.47
CA LYS A 11 -9.56 -6.62 6.66
C LYS A 11 -10.10 -5.65 5.60
N ASP A 12 -9.28 -4.72 5.15
CA ASP A 12 -9.65 -3.76 4.13
C ASP A 12 -9.79 -4.46 2.76
N THR A 13 -8.86 -5.35 2.39
CA THR A 13 -8.94 -6.13 1.14
C THR A 13 -10.07 -7.15 1.15
N ASN A 14 -10.36 -7.77 2.30
CA ASN A 14 -11.47 -8.74 2.42
C ASN A 14 -12.85 -8.13 2.17
N LYS A 15 -12.99 -6.80 2.23
CA LYS A 15 -14.25 -6.09 1.92
C LYS A 15 -14.44 -5.81 0.43
N VAL A 16 -13.46 -6.15 -0.40
CA VAL A 16 -13.43 -5.79 -1.82
C VAL A 16 -13.86 -7.01 -2.64
N ASN A 17 -14.96 -6.88 -3.36
CA ASN A 17 -15.47 -7.95 -4.23
C ASN A 17 -14.96 -7.86 -5.68
N ASP A 18 -14.35 -6.73 -6.04
CA ASP A 18 -13.79 -6.52 -7.38
C ASP A 18 -12.50 -7.32 -7.55
N LYS A 19 -12.59 -8.43 -8.30
CA LYS A 19 -11.47 -9.32 -8.59
C LYS A 19 -10.35 -8.63 -9.35
N LYS A 20 -10.67 -7.70 -10.26
CA LYS A 20 -9.64 -6.98 -11.02
C LYS A 20 -8.85 -6.08 -10.09
N LEU A 21 -9.54 -5.37 -9.18
CA LEU A 21 -8.89 -4.54 -8.18
C LEU A 21 -8.01 -5.37 -7.23
N LEU A 22 -8.48 -6.55 -6.79
CA LEU A 22 -7.67 -7.46 -5.97
C LEU A 22 -6.43 -7.97 -6.70
N ASN A 23 -6.54 -8.28 -8.00
CA ASN A 23 -5.38 -8.64 -8.82
C ASN A 23 -4.39 -7.48 -8.93
N ASP A 24 -4.86 -6.24 -9.16
CA ASP A 24 -4.00 -5.06 -9.18
C ASP A 24 -3.26 -4.86 -7.84
N VAL A 25 -3.90 -5.21 -6.71
CA VAL A 25 -3.27 -5.19 -5.38
C VAL A 25 -2.20 -6.27 -5.26
N ALA A 26 -2.48 -7.50 -5.71
CA ALA A 26 -1.50 -8.59 -5.71
C ALA A 26 -0.27 -8.26 -6.57
N ASP A 27 -0.49 -7.75 -7.79
CA ASP A 27 0.58 -7.29 -8.69
C ASP A 27 1.42 -6.19 -8.04
N CYS A 28 0.77 -5.27 -7.33
CA CYS A 28 1.48 -4.23 -6.58
C CYS A 28 2.37 -4.81 -5.47
N ILE A 29 1.87 -5.79 -4.70
CA ILE A 29 2.66 -6.44 -3.64
C ILE A 29 3.86 -7.16 -4.25
N GLU A 30 3.66 -7.90 -5.34
CA GLU A 30 4.74 -8.62 -6.03
C GLU A 30 5.80 -7.66 -6.59
N GLN A 31 5.39 -6.55 -7.21
CA GLN A 31 6.30 -5.51 -7.68
C GLN A 31 7.13 -4.90 -6.55
N VAL A 32 6.52 -4.62 -5.40
CA VAL A 32 7.23 -4.11 -4.22
C VAL A 32 8.20 -5.14 -3.67
N GLN A 33 7.81 -6.41 -3.63
CA GLN A 33 8.66 -7.50 -3.17
C GLN A 33 9.90 -7.67 -4.05
N LYS A 34 9.74 -7.61 -5.38
CA LYS A 34 10.83 -7.70 -6.37
C LYS A 34 11.66 -6.43 -6.48
N SER A 35 11.17 -5.30 -5.97
CA SER A 35 11.92 -4.05 -6.03
C SER A 35 13.14 -4.06 -5.11
N GLU A 36 14.27 -3.61 -5.63
CA GLU A 36 15.51 -3.39 -4.88
C GLU A 36 15.50 -2.06 -4.13
N ASN A 37 14.72 -1.08 -4.61
CA ASN A 37 14.73 0.29 -4.09
C ASN A 37 13.31 0.89 -4.11
N ILE A 38 13.00 1.69 -3.09
CA ILE A 38 11.72 2.38 -2.93
C ILE A 38 11.39 3.29 -4.12
N LEU A 39 12.41 3.91 -4.74
CA LEU A 39 12.27 4.81 -5.88
C LEU A 39 11.81 4.08 -7.15
N LYS A 40 12.03 2.76 -7.23
CA LYS A 40 11.57 1.93 -8.36
C LYS A 40 10.11 1.51 -8.23
N ILE A 41 9.48 1.72 -7.06
CA ILE A 41 8.06 1.39 -6.85
C ILE A 41 7.20 2.41 -7.60
N LYS A 42 6.48 1.96 -8.62
CA LYS A 42 5.62 2.84 -9.44
C LYS A 42 4.49 3.43 -8.60
N LYS A 43 4.10 4.66 -8.91
CA LYS A 43 2.95 5.37 -8.29
C LYS A 43 3.05 5.54 -6.76
N ILE A 44 4.23 5.36 -6.18
CA ILE A 44 4.50 5.65 -4.77
C ILE A 44 4.63 7.16 -4.55
N LYS A 45 4.09 7.65 -3.44
CA LYS A 45 4.31 9.03 -2.98
C LYS A 45 4.49 9.04 -1.48
N ARG A 46 5.55 9.67 -0.99
CA ARG A 46 5.76 9.93 0.44
C ARG A 46 4.65 10.84 0.95
N LEU A 47 4.13 10.55 2.13
CA LEU A 47 3.13 11.37 2.80
C LEU A 47 3.83 12.47 3.64
N LYS A 48 3.16 13.61 3.83
CA LYS A 48 3.69 14.74 4.60
C LYS A 48 3.56 14.47 6.11
N THR A 49 4.23 13.44 6.60
CA THR A 49 4.30 13.13 8.04
C THR A 49 5.75 13.00 8.47
N SER A 50 6.00 13.10 9.78
CA SER A 50 7.32 12.89 10.37
C SER A 50 7.79 11.43 10.23
N ALA A 51 6.87 10.49 10.03
CA ALA A 51 7.14 9.07 9.88
C ALA A 51 7.38 8.67 8.41
N ASN A 52 7.98 7.49 8.21
CA ASN A 52 8.25 6.91 6.89
C ASN A 52 7.00 6.27 6.27
N PHE A 53 5.91 7.04 6.16
CA PHE A 53 4.68 6.60 5.51
C PHE A 53 4.62 7.04 4.04
N TYR A 54 4.16 6.11 3.22
CA TYR A 54 4.01 6.27 1.79
C TYR A 54 2.64 5.78 1.36
N ARG A 55 2.27 6.16 0.14
CA ARG A 55 1.03 5.73 -0.48
C ARG A 55 1.28 5.27 -1.90
N ILE A 56 0.70 4.14 -2.29
CA ILE A 56 0.65 3.67 -3.68
C ILE A 56 -0.77 3.84 -4.21
N ARG A 57 -0.90 4.34 -5.45
CA ARG A 57 -2.21 4.54 -6.11
C ARG A 57 -2.59 3.32 -6.96
N ILE A 58 -3.79 2.79 -6.73
CA ILE A 58 -4.42 1.74 -7.55
C ILE A 58 -5.82 2.23 -7.93
N GLY A 59 -5.99 2.72 -9.16
CA GLY A 59 -7.26 3.34 -9.59
C GLY A 59 -7.73 4.44 -8.64
N ASP A 60 -8.91 4.25 -8.08
CA ASP A 60 -9.53 5.11 -7.06
C ASP A 60 -9.21 4.70 -5.62
N TYR A 61 -8.48 3.61 -5.43
CA TYR A 61 -8.00 3.13 -4.14
C TYR A 61 -6.54 3.48 -3.91
N ARG A 62 -6.15 3.43 -2.65
CA ARG A 62 -4.82 3.77 -2.17
C ARG A 62 -4.37 2.74 -1.15
N ILE A 63 -3.17 2.25 -1.35
CA ILE A 63 -2.46 1.45 -0.37
C ILE A 63 -1.65 2.40 0.49
N GLY A 64 -1.82 2.32 1.81
CA GLY A 64 -0.94 2.94 2.79
C GLY A 64 0.14 1.97 3.22
N ILE A 65 1.41 2.38 3.14
CA ILE A 65 2.55 1.55 3.56
C ILE A 65 3.46 2.33 4.50
N SER A 66 4.12 1.61 5.42
CA SER A 66 5.31 2.11 6.12
C SER A 66 6.55 1.44 5.54
N ILE A 67 7.66 2.17 5.52
CA ILE A 67 8.93 1.63 5.06
C ILE A 67 10.00 1.89 6.10
N ASN A 68 10.63 0.81 6.53
CA ASN A 68 11.73 0.84 7.47
C ASN A 68 12.85 -0.09 6.99
N ASN A 69 13.99 0.50 6.61
CA ASN A 69 15.13 -0.19 6.01
C ASN A 69 14.71 -1.02 4.78
N LYS A 70 14.79 -2.36 4.88
CA LYS A 70 14.41 -3.31 3.82
C LYS A 70 12.99 -3.87 3.98
N THR A 71 12.25 -3.43 5.00
CA THR A 71 10.90 -3.89 5.32
C THR A 71 9.88 -2.90 4.80
N VAL A 72 8.92 -3.39 4.03
CA VAL A 72 7.72 -2.65 3.62
C VAL A 72 6.52 -3.32 4.27
N GLU A 73 5.78 -2.54 5.05
CA GLU A 73 4.56 -3.00 5.70
C GLU A 73 3.35 -2.37 5.02
N PHE A 74 2.44 -3.21 4.55
CA PHE A 74 1.15 -2.80 3.99
C PHE A 74 0.15 -2.65 5.11
N ILE A 75 -0.31 -1.42 5.35
CA ILE A 75 -1.07 -1.07 6.56
C ILE A 75 -2.55 -0.90 6.26
N ARG A 76 -2.90 -0.20 5.17
CA ARG A 76 -4.30 0.12 4.82
C ARG A 76 -4.55 -0.01 3.33
N PHE A 77 -5.78 -0.38 2.96
CA PHE A 77 -6.26 -0.34 1.58
C PHE A 77 -7.61 0.34 1.51
N LEU A 78 -7.65 1.60 1.09
CA LEU A 78 -8.86 2.41 1.19
C LEU A 78 -9.16 3.17 -0.09
N HIS A 79 -10.45 3.43 -0.32
CA HIS A 79 -10.87 4.34 -1.38
C HIS A 79 -10.32 5.76 -1.14
N ARG A 80 -10.17 6.55 -2.21
CA ARG A 80 -9.66 7.94 -2.17
C ARG A 80 -10.25 8.77 -1.04
N LYS A 81 -11.56 8.67 -0.92
CA LYS A 81 -12.40 9.47 -0.03
C LYS A 81 -12.17 9.15 1.45
N ASP A 82 -11.70 7.95 1.73
CA ASP A 82 -11.57 7.42 3.09
C ASP A 82 -10.13 7.47 3.58
N ILE A 83 -9.14 7.31 2.70
CA ILE A 83 -7.75 7.18 3.16
C ILE A 83 -7.31 8.36 4.02
N TYR A 84 -7.63 9.60 3.65
CA TYR A 84 -7.16 10.77 4.39
C TYR A 84 -7.83 10.95 5.76
N LYS A 85 -8.92 10.22 6.04
CA LYS A 85 -9.53 10.16 7.37
C LYS A 85 -8.85 9.13 8.28
N TYR A 86 -8.14 8.16 7.68
CA TYR A 86 -7.72 6.94 8.36
C TYR A 86 -6.25 6.55 8.13
N PHE A 87 -5.51 7.27 7.27
CA PHE A 87 -4.11 7.09 6.91
C PHE A 87 -3.51 8.28 6.09
N PRO A 88 -2.29 8.77 6.40
CA PRO A 88 -1.46 8.37 7.52
C PRO A 88 -2.09 8.84 8.83
#